data_AF-X1EJX2-F1
#
_entry.id   AF-X1EJX2-F1
#
_cell.length_a   1.000
_cell.length_b   1.000
_cell.length_c   1.000
_cell.angle_alpha   90.00
_cell.angle_beta   90.00
_cell.angle_gamma   90.00
#
_symmetry.space_group_name_H-M   'P 1'
#
loop_
_entity.id
_entity.type
_entity.pdbx_description
1 polymer ?
#
loop_
_entity_poly.entity_id
_entity_poly.type
_entity_poly.pdbx_seq_one_letter_code
_entity_poly.pdbx_strand_id
1 'polypeptide(L)'
;PLLREVTPGQILTAILGIFLCAIAALSMLIKSSLLFVGVGIDSLTLIILYFLGIVVIFKYSKKTKPDDVLGVSEENYTAYSLPLTNIKFLIAAIIIIFTAMKLAQVANSLADLTGWGTTFMGTIMLAIITSLPELVTALAAIRIKAYDLAVGIVLGANILNMTIPFFSDIFYDGPPILSVVSPQHIISALIAIILTSIAIASIVYKPKKSVFSLGIAAWLILLVYFLGIFLIFKIGIKI
;
A
#
# COMPACT_ATOMS: atom_id res chain seq x y z
N PRO A 1 -0.32 10.51 19.95
CA PRO A 1 0.21 9.45 19.05
C PRO A 1 -0.54 9.54 17.71
N LEU A 2 0.14 9.48 16.57
CA LEU A 2 -0.40 9.83 15.25
C LEU A 2 -1.75 9.17 14.92
N LEU A 3 -1.87 7.85 15.13
CA LEU A 3 -3.09 7.08 14.81
C LEU A 3 -4.34 7.49 15.62
N ARG A 4 -4.19 8.28 16.68
CA ARG A 4 -5.31 8.80 17.48
C ARG A 4 -6.06 9.94 16.78
N GLU A 5 -5.33 10.74 16.01
CA GLU A 5 -5.87 11.92 15.30
C GLU A 5 -6.60 11.53 14.01
N VAL A 6 -6.56 10.23 13.64
CA VAL A 6 -7.16 9.68 12.43
C VAL A 6 -8.66 9.50 12.62
N THR A 7 -9.41 9.74 11.53
CA THR A 7 -10.85 9.59 11.51
C THR A 7 -11.24 8.12 11.31
N PRO A 8 -12.44 7.72 11.77
CA PRO A 8 -12.96 6.39 11.48
C PRO A 8 -13.15 6.09 9.98
N GLY A 9 -13.15 7.10 9.10
CA GLY A 9 -13.30 6.90 7.66
C GLY A 9 -12.20 6.01 7.06
N GLN A 10 -10.98 6.11 7.58
CA GLN A 10 -9.86 5.28 7.15
C GLN A 10 -10.00 3.80 7.52
N ILE A 11 -10.90 3.46 8.44
CA ILE A 11 -11.20 2.06 8.79
C ILE A 11 -11.79 1.33 7.58
N LEU A 12 -12.62 1.99 6.77
CA LEU A 12 -13.22 1.37 5.59
C LEU A 12 -12.15 1.02 4.54
N THR A 13 -11.18 1.90 4.32
CA THR A 13 -10.00 1.64 3.48
C THR A 13 -9.18 0.47 4.01
N ALA A 14 -8.94 0.42 5.33
CA ALA A 14 -8.21 -0.67 5.95
C ALA A 14 -8.93 -2.02 5.85
N ILE A 15 -10.26 -2.05 6.05
CA ILE A 15 -11.08 -3.25 5.90
C ILE A 15 -11.04 -3.75 4.46
N LEU A 16 -11.15 -2.85 3.47
CA LEU A 16 -11.01 -3.21 2.06
C LEU A 16 -9.63 -3.84 1.80
N GLY A 17 -8.56 -3.28 2.36
CA GLY A 17 -7.21 -3.85 2.27
C GLY A 17 -7.11 -5.26 2.84
N ILE A 18 -7.67 -5.49 4.04
CA ILE A 18 -7.72 -6.83 4.64
C ILE A 18 -8.49 -7.80 3.75
N PHE A 19 -9.64 -7.36 3.21
CA PHE A 19 -10.49 -8.20 2.36
C PHE A 19 -9.79 -8.59 1.05
N LEU A 20 -9.15 -7.64 0.36
CA LEU A 20 -8.39 -7.89 -0.85
C LEU A 20 -7.19 -8.81 -0.58
N CYS A 21 -6.43 -8.58 0.51
CA CYS A 21 -5.34 -9.48 0.93
C CYS A 21 -5.83 -10.90 1.20
N ALA A 22 -6.97 -11.05 1.88
CA ALA A 22 -7.53 -12.36 2.21
C ALA A 22 -7.96 -13.12 0.94
N ILE A 23 -8.57 -12.43 -0.03
CA ILE A 23 -8.92 -13.01 -1.33
C ILE A 23 -7.65 -13.44 -2.07
N ALA A 24 -6.64 -12.56 -2.16
CA ALA A 24 -5.38 -12.91 -2.83
C ALA A 24 -4.72 -14.15 -2.20
N ALA A 25 -4.69 -14.24 -0.87
CA ALA A 25 -4.19 -15.41 -0.15
C ALA A 25 -5.02 -16.69 -0.43
N LEU A 26 -6.34 -16.57 -0.48
CA LEU A 26 -7.23 -17.68 -0.81
C LEU A 26 -7.02 -18.15 -2.26
N SER A 27 -6.88 -17.23 -3.21
CA SER A 27 -6.60 -17.54 -4.61
C SER A 27 -5.26 -18.28 -4.77
N MET A 28 -4.23 -17.91 -4.01
CA MET A 28 -2.94 -18.63 -3.98
C MET A 28 -3.05 -20.07 -3.42
N LEU A 29 -4.02 -20.34 -2.54
CA LEU A 29 -4.29 -21.70 -2.03
C LEU A 29 -5.06 -22.55 -3.04
N ILE A 30 -6.09 -21.96 -3.66
CA ILE A 30 -6.93 -22.66 -4.64
C ILE A 30 -6.13 -22.97 -5.91
N LYS A 31 -5.21 -22.07 -6.30
CA LYS A 31 -4.43 -22.14 -7.55
C LYS A 31 -5.33 -22.33 -8.77
N SER A 32 -6.36 -21.49 -8.87
CA SER A 32 -7.27 -21.50 -10.00
C SER A 32 -6.50 -21.26 -11.30
N SER A 33 -6.69 -22.13 -12.29
CA SER A 33 -6.12 -21.98 -13.63
C SER A 33 -7.08 -21.27 -14.60
N LEU A 34 -8.17 -20.69 -14.10
CA LEU A 34 -9.22 -20.11 -14.93
C LEU A 34 -8.82 -18.72 -15.43
N LEU A 35 -8.77 -18.60 -16.75
CA LEU A 35 -8.54 -17.35 -17.47
C LEU A 35 -9.86 -16.84 -18.07
N PHE A 36 -10.03 -15.52 -18.02
CA PHE A 36 -11.08 -14.78 -18.70
C PHE A 36 -10.43 -13.65 -19.49
N VAL A 37 -10.49 -13.74 -20.82
CA VAL A 37 -9.88 -12.75 -21.75
C VAL A 37 -8.39 -12.52 -21.46
N GLY A 38 -7.64 -13.61 -21.23
CA GLY A 38 -6.20 -13.54 -20.93
C GLY A 38 -5.86 -13.11 -19.50
N VAL A 39 -6.85 -12.85 -18.64
CA VAL A 39 -6.63 -12.42 -17.25
C VAL A 39 -7.22 -13.43 -16.28
N GLY A 40 -6.56 -13.69 -15.15
CA GLY A 40 -7.08 -14.59 -14.12
C GLY A 40 -8.40 -14.10 -13.53
N ILE A 41 -9.34 -15.02 -13.29
CA ILE A 41 -10.61 -14.66 -12.61
C ILE A 41 -10.35 -14.06 -11.22
N ASP A 42 -9.32 -14.55 -10.53
CA ASP A 42 -8.92 -14.04 -9.22
C ASP A 42 -8.46 -12.58 -9.27
N SER A 43 -7.61 -12.22 -10.24
CA SER A 43 -7.10 -10.86 -10.40
C SER A 43 -8.17 -9.90 -10.91
N LEU A 44 -9.09 -10.36 -11.78
CA LEU A 44 -10.31 -9.64 -12.15
C LEU A 44 -11.19 -9.36 -10.93
N THR A 45 -11.35 -10.34 -10.04
CA THR A 45 -12.13 -10.19 -8.81
C THR A 45 -11.50 -9.13 -7.90
N LEU A 46 -10.16 -9.14 -7.75
CA LEU A 46 -9.45 -8.12 -6.97
C LEU A 46 -9.65 -6.71 -7.52
N ILE A 47 -9.49 -6.49 -8.83
CA ILE A 47 -9.64 -5.15 -9.41
C ILE A 47 -11.09 -4.65 -9.36
N ILE A 48 -12.08 -5.53 -9.58
CA ILE A 48 -13.50 -5.18 -9.46
C ILE A 48 -13.83 -4.77 -8.01
N LEU A 49 -13.39 -5.56 -7.03
CA LEU A 49 -13.61 -5.26 -5.61
C LEU A 49 -12.89 -3.99 -5.17
N TYR A 50 -11.69 -3.73 -5.70
CA TYR A 50 -10.98 -2.48 -5.47
C TYR A 50 -11.80 -1.27 -5.94
N PHE A 51 -12.31 -1.27 -7.18
CA PHE A 51 -13.12 -0.16 -7.70
C PHE A 51 -14.46 -0.02 -6.97
N LEU A 52 -15.14 -1.13 -6.68
CA LEU A 52 -16.37 -1.12 -5.87
C LEU A 52 -16.09 -0.54 -4.48
N GLY A 53 -15.01 -0.96 -3.84
CA GLY A 53 -14.56 -0.46 -2.54
C GLY A 53 -14.29 1.04 -2.57
N ILE A 54 -13.59 1.54 -3.59
CA ILE A 54 -13.37 2.99 -3.77
C ILE A 54 -14.69 3.74 -3.94
N VAL A 55 -15.63 3.22 -4.73
CA VAL A 55 -16.95 3.86 -4.89
C VAL A 55 -17.70 3.92 -3.55
N VAL A 56 -17.64 2.87 -2.74
CA VAL A 56 -18.24 2.85 -1.39
C VAL A 56 -17.55 3.86 -0.47
N ILE A 57 -16.22 3.89 -0.45
CA ILE A 57 -15.42 4.85 0.33
C ILE A 57 -15.75 6.28 -0.08
N PHE A 58 -15.79 6.57 -1.38
CA PHE A 58 -16.11 7.90 -1.90
C PHE A 58 -17.52 8.34 -1.51
N LYS A 59 -18.52 7.46 -1.66
CA LYS A 59 -19.91 7.74 -1.26
C LYS A 59 -20.02 7.97 0.25
N TYR A 60 -19.32 7.17 1.06
CA TYR A 60 -19.27 7.33 2.51
C TYR A 60 -18.61 8.67 2.90
N SER A 61 -17.44 8.97 2.35
CA SER A 61 -16.70 10.21 2.62
C SER A 61 -17.52 11.45 2.26
N LYS A 62 -18.15 11.47 1.08
CA LYS A 62 -19.00 12.57 0.63
C LYS A 62 -20.20 12.80 1.55
N LYS A 63 -20.76 11.75 2.14
CA LYS A 63 -21.90 11.83 3.05
C LYS A 63 -21.51 12.29 4.45
N THR A 64 -20.34 11.88 4.94
CA THR A 64 -19.94 12.09 6.33
C THR A 64 -19.11 13.36 6.54
N LYS A 65 -18.34 13.81 5.54
CA LYS A 65 -17.46 14.99 5.64
C LYS A 65 -17.23 15.66 4.27
N PRO A 66 -18.14 16.55 3.81
CA PRO A 66 -18.00 17.24 2.52
C PRO A 66 -16.84 18.27 2.49
N ASP A 67 -16.47 18.86 3.64
CA ASP A 67 -15.53 20.00 3.70
C ASP A 67 -14.12 19.63 4.24
N ASP A 68 -13.85 18.36 4.54
CA ASP A 68 -12.67 17.92 5.31
C ASP A 68 -11.82 16.88 4.55
N VAL A 69 -11.60 17.12 3.25
CA VAL A 69 -10.88 16.17 2.37
C VAL A 69 -9.40 16.02 2.77
N LEU A 70 -8.83 16.97 3.53
CA LEU A 70 -7.41 17.00 3.87
C LEU A 70 -7.10 17.23 5.36
N GLY A 71 -8.08 17.50 6.24
CA GLY A 71 -7.80 17.80 7.65
C GLY A 71 -7.02 19.10 7.89
N VAL A 72 -6.92 19.98 6.89
CA VAL A 72 -6.19 21.25 6.93
C VAL A 72 -7.17 22.40 6.71
N SER A 73 -7.13 23.43 7.58
CA SER A 73 -7.93 24.64 7.44
C SER A 73 -7.72 25.31 6.07
N GLU A 74 -8.80 25.79 5.45
CA GLU A 74 -8.78 26.45 4.12
C GLU A 74 -7.79 27.63 4.03
N GLU A 75 -7.39 28.19 5.17
CA GLU A 75 -6.50 29.36 5.30
C GLU A 75 -5.13 29.23 4.62
N ASN A 76 -4.64 28.02 4.32
CA ASN A 76 -3.30 27.81 3.73
C ASN A 76 -3.29 27.39 2.25
N TYR A 77 -4.45 27.30 1.58
CA TYR A 77 -4.47 26.95 0.17
C TYR A 77 -4.38 28.19 -0.71
N THR A 78 -3.26 28.36 -1.41
CA THR A 78 -3.25 29.22 -2.59
C THR A 78 -4.17 28.57 -3.64
N ALA A 79 -5.36 29.12 -3.83
CA ALA A 79 -6.33 28.63 -4.80
C ALA A 79 -5.77 28.77 -6.23
N TYR A 80 -5.09 27.73 -6.72
CA TYR A 80 -4.76 27.61 -8.14
C TYR A 80 -6.05 27.29 -8.92
N SER A 81 -6.15 27.82 -10.15
CA SER A 81 -7.23 27.42 -11.05
C SER A 81 -7.14 25.91 -11.36
N LEU A 82 -8.28 25.24 -11.52
CA LEU A 82 -8.35 23.81 -11.85
C LEU A 82 -7.42 23.40 -13.01
N PRO A 83 -7.33 24.15 -14.13
CA PRO A 83 -6.42 23.80 -15.22
C PRO A 83 -4.95 23.83 -14.78
N LEU A 84 -4.55 24.83 -14.00
CA LEU A 84 -3.17 24.97 -13.54
C LEU A 84 -2.80 23.87 -12.54
N THR A 85 -3.71 23.51 -11.64
CA THR A 85 -3.53 22.39 -10.69
C THR A 85 -3.35 21.07 -11.44
N ASN A 86 -4.18 20.79 -12.43
CA ASN A 86 -4.09 19.56 -13.23
C ASN A 86 -2.77 19.49 -14.02
N ILE A 87 -2.33 20.62 -14.60
CA ILE A 87 -1.04 20.68 -15.32
C ILE A 87 0.12 20.41 -14.36
N LYS A 88 0.15 21.08 -13.20
CA LYS A 88 1.20 20.86 -12.18
C LYS A 88 1.22 19.41 -11.69
N PHE A 89 0.05 18.84 -11.44
CA PHE A 89 -0.09 17.43 -11.05
C PHE A 89 0.47 16.50 -12.13
N LEU A 90 0.12 16.71 -13.40
CA LEU A 90 0.59 15.88 -14.51
C LEU A 90 2.11 15.97 -14.67
N ILE A 91 2.68 17.18 -14.60
CA ILE A 91 4.14 17.37 -14.66
C ILE A 91 4.82 16.64 -13.50
N ALA A 92 4.32 16.77 -12.27
CA ALA A 92 4.88 16.08 -11.12
C ALA A 92 4.78 14.55 -11.25
N ALA A 93 3.64 14.03 -11.72
CA ALA A 93 3.45 12.60 -11.95
C ALA A 93 4.43 12.06 -12.99
N ILE A 94 4.64 12.77 -14.10
CA ILE A 94 5.62 12.41 -15.13
C ILE A 94 7.04 12.36 -14.54
N ILE A 95 7.44 13.39 -13.79
CA ILE A 95 8.76 13.43 -13.13
C ILE A 95 8.94 12.25 -12.19
N ILE A 96 7.93 11.90 -11.39
CA ILE A 96 7.97 10.76 -10.47
C ILE A 96 8.17 9.45 -11.23
N ILE A 97 7.42 9.23 -12.32
CA ILE A 97 7.54 8.02 -13.15
C ILE A 97 8.96 7.88 -13.71
N PHE A 98 9.48 8.93 -14.35
CA PHE A 98 10.84 8.90 -14.92
C PHE A 98 11.92 8.70 -13.85
N THR A 99 11.76 9.34 -12.70
CA THR A 99 12.71 9.22 -11.59
C THR A 99 12.70 7.82 -10.98
N ALA A 100 11.52 7.22 -10.79
CA ALA A 100 11.38 5.85 -10.28
C ALA A 100 12.04 4.83 -11.22
N MET A 101 11.85 4.98 -12.55
CA MET A 101 12.51 4.13 -13.55
C MET A 101 14.04 4.26 -13.48
N LYS A 102 14.57 5.48 -13.34
CA LYS A 102 16.01 5.73 -13.21
C LYS A 102 16.57 5.17 -11.90
N LEU A 103 15.83 5.30 -10.80
CA LEU A 103 16.23 4.79 -9.50
C LEU A 103 16.37 3.26 -9.51
N ALA A 104 15.47 2.55 -10.20
CA ALA A 104 15.57 1.10 -10.41
C ALA A 104 16.84 0.70 -11.19
N GLN A 105 17.23 1.48 -12.21
CA GLN A 105 18.49 1.24 -12.94
C GLN A 105 19.72 1.42 -12.04
N VAL A 106 19.74 2.47 -11.21
CA VAL A 106 20.83 2.73 -10.27
C VAL A 106 20.94 1.62 -9.22
N ALA A 107 19.80 1.12 -8.72
CA ALA A 107 19.79 0.01 -7.77
C ALA A 107 20.41 -1.27 -8.34
N ASN A 108 20.16 -1.59 -9.62
CA ASN A 108 20.78 -2.72 -10.29
C ASN A 108 22.30 -2.54 -10.42
N SER A 109 22.77 -1.37 -10.85
CA SER A 109 24.22 -1.08 -10.91
C SER A 109 24.87 -1.14 -9.52
N LEU A 110 24.16 -0.75 -8.46
CA LEU A 110 24.66 -0.85 -7.10
C LEU A 110 24.79 -2.31 -6.64
N ALA A 111 23.89 -3.21 -7.07
CA ALA A 111 24.00 -4.65 -6.83
C ALA A 111 25.31 -5.21 -7.42
N ASP A 112 25.59 -4.87 -8.68
CA ASP A 112 26.77 -5.34 -9.40
C ASP A 112 28.08 -4.85 -8.76
N LEU A 113 28.12 -3.57 -8.36
CA LEU A 113 29.31 -2.95 -7.76
C LEU A 113 29.58 -3.42 -6.32
N THR A 114 28.53 -3.69 -5.54
CA THR A 114 28.66 -4.09 -4.12
C THR A 114 28.88 -5.60 -3.96
N GLY A 115 28.65 -6.40 -5.01
CA GLY A 115 28.65 -7.85 -4.93
C GLY A 115 27.47 -8.41 -4.13
N TRP A 116 26.49 -7.56 -3.79
CA TRP A 116 25.25 -7.99 -3.16
C TRP A 116 24.43 -8.66 -4.25
N GLY A 117 24.37 -10.00 -4.23
CA GLY A 117 23.78 -10.80 -5.31
C GLY A 117 22.48 -10.19 -5.86
N THR A 118 22.36 -10.19 -7.19
CA THR A 118 21.31 -9.47 -7.94
C THR A 118 19.90 -9.70 -7.42
N THR A 119 19.61 -10.90 -6.89
CA THR A 119 18.33 -11.24 -6.25
C THR A 119 18.10 -10.47 -4.94
N PHE A 120 19.06 -10.48 -4.01
CA PHE A 120 18.92 -9.85 -2.69
C PHE A 120 18.78 -8.33 -2.82
N MET A 121 19.65 -7.73 -3.63
CA MET A 121 19.60 -6.29 -3.89
C MET A 121 18.35 -5.93 -4.70
N GLY A 122 17.98 -6.76 -5.69
CA GLY A 122 16.78 -6.60 -6.50
C GLY A 122 15.51 -6.51 -5.66
N THR A 123 15.29 -7.46 -4.74
CA THR A 123 14.08 -7.45 -3.91
C THR A 123 14.03 -6.28 -2.93
N ILE A 124 15.12 -6.03 -2.18
CA ILE A 124 15.13 -5.00 -1.13
C ILE A 124 15.07 -3.61 -1.75
N MET A 125 15.87 -3.35 -2.79
CA MET A 125 15.83 -2.06 -3.46
C MET A 125 14.50 -1.84 -4.16
N LEU A 126 13.93 -2.86 -4.82
CA LEU A 126 12.61 -2.73 -5.41
C LEU A 126 11.57 -2.33 -4.36
N ALA A 127 11.55 -3.00 -3.20
CA ALA A 127 10.63 -2.69 -2.11
C ALA A 127 10.83 -1.26 -1.56
N ILE A 128 12.08 -0.79 -1.44
CA ILE A 128 12.38 0.58 -1.01
C ILE A 128 11.89 1.57 -2.07
N ILE A 129 12.24 1.35 -3.34
CA ILE A 129 11.91 2.25 -4.45
C ILE A 129 10.40 2.42 -4.60
N THR A 130 9.64 1.35 -4.45
CA THR A 130 8.18 1.37 -4.60
C THR A 130 7.43 1.86 -3.36
N SER A 131 8.09 2.00 -2.21
CA SER A 131 7.48 2.50 -0.97
C SER A 131 7.97 3.89 -0.56
N LEU A 132 9.04 4.38 -1.20
CA LEU A 132 9.66 5.66 -0.90
C LEU A 132 8.75 6.85 -1.26
N PRO A 133 8.06 6.89 -2.42
CA PRO A 133 7.12 7.96 -2.72
C PRO A 133 6.00 8.10 -1.68
N GLU A 134 5.45 6.98 -1.21
CA GLU A 134 4.42 6.89 -0.18
C GLU A 134 4.95 7.39 1.16
N LEU A 135 6.18 6.99 1.53
CA LEU A 135 6.81 7.47 2.75
C LEU A 135 7.00 8.99 2.72
N VAL A 136 7.53 9.52 1.61
CA VAL A 136 7.79 10.97 1.46
C VAL A 136 6.48 11.76 1.50
N THR A 137 5.44 11.30 0.81
CA THR A 137 4.14 11.97 0.78
C THR A 137 3.41 11.88 2.13
N ALA A 138 3.47 10.74 2.83
CA ALA A 138 2.93 10.60 4.17
C ALA A 138 3.67 11.50 5.19
N LEU A 139 4.99 11.59 5.11
CA LEU A 139 5.78 12.51 5.95
C LEU A 139 5.45 13.98 5.66
N ALA A 140 5.24 14.34 4.39
CA ALA A 140 4.80 15.68 4.02
C ALA A 140 3.42 16.02 4.61
N ALA A 141 2.46 15.07 4.55
CA ALA A 141 1.15 15.21 5.18
C ALA A 141 1.26 15.38 6.72
N ILE A 142 2.13 14.61 7.38
CA ILE A 142 2.39 14.75 8.82
C ILE A 142 2.94 16.14 9.17
N ARG A 143 3.86 16.68 8.35
CA ARG A 143 4.46 18.01 8.57
C ARG A 143 3.42 19.13 8.55
N ILE A 144 2.38 19.00 7.74
CA ILE A 144 1.25 19.94 7.69
C ILE A 144 0.11 19.55 8.65
N LYS A 145 0.34 18.60 9.57
CA LYS A 145 -0.62 18.07 10.56
C LYS A 145 -1.85 17.38 9.93
N ALA A 146 -1.79 16.99 8.66
CA ALA A 146 -2.81 16.23 7.96
C ALA A 146 -2.68 14.73 8.26
N TYR A 147 -2.92 14.33 9.52
CA TYR A 147 -2.69 12.94 9.96
C TYR A 147 -3.64 11.93 9.30
N ASP A 148 -4.88 12.33 9.02
CA ASP A 148 -5.85 11.47 8.33
C ASP A 148 -5.38 11.16 6.89
N LEU A 149 -4.90 12.19 6.18
CA LEU A 149 -4.30 12.05 4.85
C LEU A 149 -3.06 11.15 4.88
N ALA A 150 -2.17 11.33 5.86
CA ALA A 150 -0.97 10.51 5.99
C ALA A 150 -1.30 9.02 6.12
N VAL A 151 -2.34 8.67 6.88
CA VAL A 151 -2.81 7.28 6.99
C VAL A 151 -3.54 6.82 5.74
N GLY A 152 -4.34 7.70 5.12
CA GLY A 152 -5.01 7.43 3.85
C GLY A 152 -4.03 7.13 2.72
N ILE A 153 -2.87 7.80 2.67
CA ILE A 153 -1.79 7.52 1.72
C ILE A 153 -1.29 6.07 1.88
N VAL A 154 -0.97 5.66 3.11
CA VAL A 154 -0.43 4.31 3.38
C VAL A 154 -1.47 3.22 3.11
N LEU A 155 -2.70 3.39 3.60
CA LEU A 155 -3.76 2.40 3.40
C LEU A 155 -4.24 2.35 1.95
N GLY A 156 -4.32 3.51 1.29
CA GLY A 156 -4.65 3.66 -0.11
C GLY A 156 -3.65 2.96 -1.02
N ALA A 157 -2.34 3.14 -0.77
CA ALA A 157 -1.30 2.43 -1.50
C ALA A 157 -1.42 0.90 -1.35
N ASN A 158 -1.74 0.41 -0.13
CA ASN A 158 -1.92 -1.02 0.10
C ASN A 158 -3.10 -1.61 -0.70
N ILE A 159 -4.25 -0.94 -0.79
CA ILE A 159 -5.37 -1.43 -1.60
C ILE A 159 -5.08 -1.33 -3.11
N LEU A 160 -4.34 -0.31 -3.54
CA LEU A 160 -3.93 -0.16 -4.94
C LEU A 160 -2.95 -1.27 -5.34
N ASN A 161 -2.02 -1.65 -4.46
CA ASN A 161 -1.09 -2.76 -4.71
C ASN A 161 -1.79 -4.10 -4.97
N MET A 162 -3.01 -4.29 -4.45
CA MET A 162 -3.81 -5.49 -4.74
C MET A 162 -4.37 -5.52 -6.17
N THR A 163 -4.21 -4.45 -6.95
CA THR A 163 -4.53 -4.44 -8.39
C THR A 163 -3.35 -4.89 -9.26
N ILE A 164 -2.14 -4.97 -8.72
CA ILE A 164 -0.93 -5.39 -9.45
C ILE A 164 -1.10 -6.77 -10.11
N PRO A 165 -1.73 -7.79 -9.48
CA PRO A 165 -1.98 -9.07 -10.14
C PRO A 165 -2.75 -8.96 -11.46
N PHE A 166 -3.71 -8.04 -11.56
CA PHE A 166 -4.50 -7.83 -12.78
C PHE A 166 -3.62 -7.29 -13.92
N PHE A 167 -2.80 -6.28 -13.63
CA PHE A 167 -1.87 -5.77 -14.63
C PHE A 167 -0.78 -6.78 -14.97
N SER A 168 -0.33 -7.56 -13.99
CA SER A 168 0.67 -8.62 -14.21
C SER A 168 0.14 -9.68 -15.18
N ASP A 169 -1.12 -10.10 -15.04
CA ASP A 169 -1.76 -11.04 -15.96
C ASP A 169 -1.85 -10.50 -17.41
N ILE A 170 -2.11 -9.19 -17.59
CA ILE A 170 -2.16 -8.59 -18.93
C ILE A 170 -0.80 -8.68 -19.66
N PHE A 171 0.29 -8.58 -18.91
CA PHE A 171 1.65 -8.59 -19.47
C PHE A 171 2.35 -9.96 -19.33
N TYR A 172 1.65 -10.98 -18.83
CA TYR A 172 2.20 -12.32 -18.61
C TYR A 172 1.44 -13.35 -19.46
N ASP A 173 2.15 -13.97 -20.41
CA ASP A 173 1.57 -14.94 -21.34
C ASP A 173 1.31 -16.34 -20.74
N GLY A 174 1.37 -16.48 -19.41
CA GLY A 174 1.24 -17.76 -18.71
C GLY A 174 -0.11 -18.00 -18.04
N PRO A 175 -0.20 -18.98 -17.12
CA PRO A 175 -1.36 -19.15 -16.25
C PRO A 175 -1.59 -17.91 -15.37
N PRO A 176 -2.77 -17.74 -14.74
CA PRO A 176 -3.02 -16.64 -13.81
C PRO A 176 -1.88 -16.46 -12.80
N ILE A 177 -1.39 -15.23 -12.61
CA ILE A 177 -0.19 -14.94 -11.83
C ILE A 177 -0.30 -15.48 -10.40
N LEU A 178 -1.48 -15.35 -9.78
CA LEU A 178 -1.74 -15.84 -8.42
C LEU A 178 -1.71 -17.37 -8.29
N SER A 179 -1.84 -18.11 -9.41
CA SER A 179 -1.75 -19.57 -9.43
C SER A 179 -0.31 -20.09 -9.47
N VAL A 180 0.61 -19.30 -10.04
CA VAL A 180 2.04 -19.64 -10.19
C VAL A 180 2.91 -19.06 -9.08
N VAL A 181 2.40 -18.08 -8.33
CA VAL A 181 3.09 -17.51 -7.17
C VAL A 181 3.27 -18.57 -6.08
N SER A 182 4.46 -18.54 -5.46
CA SER A 182 4.83 -19.42 -4.36
C SER A 182 3.84 -19.30 -3.19
N PRO A 183 3.23 -20.40 -2.71
CA PRO A 183 2.28 -20.37 -1.58
C PRO A 183 2.85 -19.74 -0.30
N GLN A 184 4.17 -19.67 -0.19
CA GLN A 184 4.85 -19.05 0.92
C GLN A 184 4.51 -17.54 1.05
N HIS A 185 4.09 -16.87 -0.03
CA HIS A 185 3.62 -15.47 0.02
C HIS A 185 2.30 -15.29 0.79
N ILE A 186 1.57 -16.38 1.11
CA ILE A 186 0.43 -16.35 2.03
C ILE A 186 0.84 -15.80 3.39
N ILE A 187 2.06 -16.07 3.85
CA ILE A 187 2.58 -15.56 5.11
C ILE A 187 2.68 -14.04 5.06
N SER A 188 3.16 -13.47 3.94
CA SER A 188 3.19 -12.03 3.73
C SER A 188 1.79 -11.42 3.77
N ALA A 189 0.80 -12.08 3.16
CA ALA A 189 -0.60 -11.63 3.21
C ALA A 189 -1.17 -11.67 4.64
N LEU A 190 -0.89 -12.72 5.41
CA LEU A 190 -1.31 -12.83 6.81
C LEU A 190 -0.66 -11.76 7.69
N ILE A 191 0.64 -11.50 7.52
CA ILE A 191 1.33 -10.41 8.22
C ILE A 191 0.68 -9.07 7.87
N ALA A 192 0.40 -8.80 6.59
CA ALA A 192 -0.26 -7.57 6.16
C ALA A 192 -1.66 -7.41 6.81
N ILE A 193 -2.44 -8.49 6.91
CA ILE A 193 -3.74 -8.50 7.59
C ILE A 193 -3.58 -8.18 9.08
N ILE A 194 -2.61 -8.79 9.77
CA ILE A 194 -2.35 -8.54 11.19
C ILE A 194 -1.93 -7.09 11.42
N LEU A 195 -0.98 -6.59 10.63
CA LEU A 195 -0.49 -5.20 10.71
C LEU A 195 -1.64 -4.20 10.50
N THR A 196 -2.47 -4.44 9.48
CA THR A 196 -3.63 -3.59 9.18
C THR A 196 -4.68 -3.66 10.30
N SER A 197 -4.87 -4.84 10.90
CA SER A 197 -5.78 -5.01 12.04
C SER A 197 -5.31 -4.26 13.28
N ILE A 198 -3.99 -4.24 13.56
CA ILE A 198 -3.41 -3.44 14.65
C ILE A 198 -3.64 -1.94 14.37
N ALA A 199 -3.48 -1.50 13.12
CA ALA A 199 -3.75 -0.12 12.74
C ALA A 199 -5.23 0.24 12.97
N ILE A 200 -6.18 -0.60 12.54
CA ILE A 200 -7.62 -0.41 12.79
C ILE A 200 -7.89 -0.34 14.30
N ALA A 201 -7.38 -1.29 15.09
CA ALA A 201 -7.55 -1.30 16.54
C ALA A 201 -7.03 0.00 17.17
N SER A 202 -5.90 0.52 16.70
CA SER A 202 -5.36 1.79 17.18
C SER A 202 -6.25 2.99 16.83
N ILE A 203 -6.86 3.02 15.64
CA ILE A 203 -7.77 4.10 15.22
C ILE A 203 -9.07 4.06 16.04
N VAL A 204 -9.57 2.86 16.35
CA VAL A 204 -10.80 2.65 17.15
C VAL A 204 -10.58 2.95 18.63
N TYR A 205 -9.58 2.33 19.26
CA TYR A 205 -9.37 2.44 20.71
C TYR A 205 -8.62 3.70 21.14
N LYS A 206 -7.93 4.38 20.21
CA LYS A 206 -7.23 5.65 20.45
C LYS A 206 -6.38 5.65 21.74
N PRO A 207 -5.45 4.69 21.90
CA PRO A 207 -4.69 4.55 23.14
C PRO A 207 -3.88 5.82 23.47
N LYS A 208 -3.92 6.24 24.75
CA LYS A 208 -3.24 7.46 25.22
C LYS A 208 -1.75 7.26 25.51
N LYS A 209 -1.33 6.02 25.80
CA LYS A 209 0.04 5.70 26.19
C LYS A 209 0.99 5.74 24.99
N SER A 210 2.16 6.34 25.19
CA SER A 210 3.28 6.36 24.25
C SER A 210 4.58 6.02 24.95
N VAL A 211 5.51 5.39 24.23
CA VAL A 211 6.84 5.02 24.70
C VAL A 211 7.84 5.55 23.66
N PHE A 212 8.87 6.28 24.09
CA PHE A 212 9.83 6.97 23.21
C PHE A 212 9.15 7.77 22.08
N SER A 213 8.14 8.59 22.43
CA SER A 213 7.38 9.43 21.49
C SER A 213 6.50 8.67 20.46
N LEU A 214 6.60 7.34 20.39
CA LEU A 214 5.77 6.49 19.53
C LEU A 214 4.59 5.91 20.31
N GLY A 215 3.43 5.81 19.65
CA GLY A 215 2.27 5.11 20.23
C GLY A 215 2.55 3.61 20.35
N ILE A 216 1.93 2.95 21.33
CA ILE A 216 2.07 1.48 21.53
C ILE A 216 1.76 0.71 20.24
N ALA A 217 0.75 1.13 19.49
CA ALA A 217 0.41 0.51 18.21
C ALA A 217 1.55 0.59 17.16
N ALA A 218 2.31 1.69 17.13
CA ALA A 218 3.45 1.81 16.23
C ALA A 218 4.56 0.82 16.59
N TRP A 219 4.84 0.64 17.88
CA TRP A 219 5.77 -0.38 18.37
C TRP A 219 5.31 -1.80 18.03
N LEU A 220 4.01 -2.09 18.20
CA LEU A 220 3.45 -3.39 17.82
C LEU A 220 3.54 -3.63 16.31
N ILE A 221 3.24 -2.62 15.49
CA ILE A 221 3.38 -2.69 14.03
C ILE A 221 4.83 -2.98 13.65
N LEU A 222 5.80 -2.25 14.22
CA LEU A 222 7.23 -2.49 13.98
C LEU A 222 7.64 -3.91 14.40
N LEU A 223 7.25 -4.33 15.60
CA LEU A 223 7.58 -5.66 16.12
C LEU A 223 7.04 -6.77 15.21
N VAL A 224 5.76 -6.70 14.85
CA VAL A 224 5.12 -7.71 13.98
C VAL A 224 5.72 -7.66 12.57
N TYR A 225 6.06 -6.49 12.05
CA TYR A 225 6.72 -6.35 10.75
C TYR A 225 8.09 -7.04 10.74
N PHE A 226 8.95 -6.76 11.73
CA PHE A 226 10.27 -7.40 11.82
C PHE A 226 10.19 -8.90 12.10
N LEU A 227 9.27 -9.33 12.98
CA LEU A 227 8.99 -10.76 13.18
C LEU A 227 8.50 -11.42 11.90
N GLY A 228 7.66 -10.73 11.13
CA GLY A 228 7.15 -11.20 9.85
C GLY A 228 8.25 -11.40 8.81
N ILE A 229 9.14 -10.41 8.66
CA ILE A 229 10.35 -10.53 7.80
C ILE A 229 11.21 -11.72 8.26
N PHE A 230 11.46 -11.84 9.57
CA PHE A 230 12.26 -12.93 10.11
C PHE A 230 11.64 -14.30 9.81
N LEU A 231 10.32 -14.44 9.96
CA LEU A 231 9.59 -15.67 9.62
C LEU A 231 9.68 -15.99 8.12
N ILE A 232 9.48 -15.00 7.26
CA ILE A 232 9.61 -15.14 5.80
C ILE A 232 11.02 -15.62 5.43
N PHE A 233 12.05 -15.02 6.03
CA PHE A 233 13.45 -15.40 5.81
C PHE A 233 13.73 -16.83 6.28
N LYS A 234 13.27 -17.20 7.48
CA LYS A 234 13.42 -18.54 8.06
C LYS A 234 12.76 -19.64 7.24
N ILE A 235 11.60 -19.36 6.65
CA ILE A 235 10.81 -20.32 5.85
C ILE A 235 11.42 -20.49 4.45
N GLY A 236 12.44 -19.70 4.10
CA GLY A 236 13.18 -19.88 2.86
C GLY A 236 12.35 -19.51 1.65
N ILE A 237 11.53 -18.45 1.73
CA ILE A 237 11.11 -17.77 0.51
C ILE A 237 12.39 -17.31 -0.17
N LYS A 238 12.85 -18.06 -1.18
CA LYS A 238 13.73 -17.49 -2.18
C LYS A 238 12.89 -16.42 -2.85
N ILE A 239 13.03 -15.19 -2.37
CA ILE A 239 12.44 -14.02 -3.01
C ILE A 239 13.11 -13.82 -4.36
#